data_AF-A0A7C8YVR3-F1
#
_entry.id   AF-A0A7C8YVR3-F1
#
_cell.length_a   1.000
_cell.length_b   1.000
_cell.length_c   1.000
_cell.angle_alpha   90.00
_cell.angle_beta   90.00
_cell.angle_gamma   90.00
#
_symmetry.space_group_name_H-M   'P 1'
#
loop_
_entity.id
_entity.type
_entity.pdbx_description
1 polymer ?
#
loop_
_entity_poly.entity_id
_entity_poly.type
_entity_poly.pdbx_seq_one_letter_code
_entity_poly.pdbx_strand_id
1 'polypeptide(L)'
;MGTTSIAGMEVPYISSNSVKWVEASVPDMPGSVPNLPPVAPPTEDYASCAVIGTPPTYLIWRICKRLPHAMEILELRAEKEIPIFGLRIIFPHALSPFAYICKNEKNCAHGTAYLLYA
;
A
#
# COMPACT_ATOMS: atom_id res chain seq x y z
N MET A 1 11.62 34.70 26.62
CA MET A 1 11.61 34.14 25.25
C MET A 1 10.65 32.96 25.25
N GLY A 2 9.42 33.16 24.78
CA GLY A 2 8.39 32.11 24.78
C GLY A 2 8.47 31.28 23.50
N THR A 3 8.64 29.97 23.63
CA THR A 3 8.54 29.02 22.51
C THR A 3 7.06 28.81 22.20
N THR A 4 6.55 29.43 21.13
CA THR A 4 5.20 29.14 20.62
C THR A 4 5.19 27.72 20.06
N SER A 5 4.48 26.82 20.72
CA SER A 5 4.22 25.47 20.21
C SER A 5 3.27 25.57 19.00
N ILE A 6 3.73 25.13 17.83
CA ILE A 6 2.87 24.97 16.66
C ILE A 6 2.06 23.69 16.90
N ALA A 7 0.77 23.84 17.19
CA ALA A 7 -0.17 22.72 17.25
C ALA A 7 -0.50 22.28 15.81
N GLY A 8 0.05 21.14 15.39
CA GLY A 8 -0.40 20.47 14.16
C GLY A 8 -1.77 19.83 14.37
N MET A 9 -2.65 19.92 13.37
CA MET A 9 -3.92 19.20 13.34
C MET A 9 -3.86 18.12 12.27
N GLU A 10 -4.04 16.86 12.65
CA GLU A 10 -4.16 15.77 11.69
C GLU A 10 -5.50 15.92 10.94
N VAL A 11 -5.44 15.84 9.61
CA VAL A 11 -6.62 15.90 8.75
C VAL A 11 -6.74 14.59 7.97
N PRO A 12 -7.96 14.00 7.86
CA PRO A 12 -8.16 12.82 7.06
C PRO A 12 -7.91 13.16 5.59
N TYR A 13 -6.91 12.53 4.99
CA TYR A 13 -6.40 12.97 3.69
C TYR A 13 -7.16 12.34 2.50
N ILE A 14 -7.77 11.16 2.64
CA ILE A 14 -8.49 10.47 1.54
C ILE A 14 -9.64 9.62 2.08
N SER A 15 -10.87 9.90 1.64
CA SER A 15 -11.98 8.95 1.78
C SER A 15 -11.86 7.88 0.70
N SER A 16 -11.89 6.60 1.10
CA SER A 16 -11.79 5.47 0.16
C SER A 16 -12.84 5.49 -0.95
N ASN A 17 -13.94 6.23 -0.78
CA ASN A 17 -15.10 6.24 -1.66
C ASN A 17 -14.91 7.12 -2.90
N SER A 18 -13.89 8.01 -2.93
CA SER A 18 -13.62 8.87 -4.09
C SER A 18 -12.60 8.29 -5.07
N VAL A 19 -11.90 7.21 -4.68
CA VAL A 19 -10.87 6.56 -5.49
C VAL A 19 -11.49 5.49 -6.37
N LYS A 20 -11.19 5.52 -7.68
CA LYS A 20 -11.49 4.44 -8.62
C LYS A 20 -10.35 3.42 -8.60
N TRP A 21 -10.67 2.17 -8.31
CA TRP A 21 -9.67 1.11 -8.19
C TRP A 21 -9.47 0.37 -9.51
N VAL A 22 -8.21 0.26 -9.93
CA VAL A 22 -7.76 -0.72 -10.91
C VAL A 22 -7.39 -1.97 -10.13
N GLU A 23 -8.02 -3.10 -10.43
CA GLU A 23 -7.81 -4.35 -9.70
C GLU A 23 -6.86 -5.28 -10.47
N ALA A 24 -5.96 -5.92 -9.73
CA ALA A 24 -5.07 -6.97 -10.22
C ALA A 24 -5.09 -8.14 -9.23
N SER A 25 -5.15 -9.37 -9.74
CA SER A 25 -5.18 -10.57 -8.89
C SER A 25 -3.86 -11.33 -8.97
N VAL A 26 -3.37 -11.79 -7.83
CA VAL A 26 -2.21 -12.69 -7.76
C VAL A 26 -2.72 -14.12 -7.96
N PRO A 27 -2.16 -14.89 -8.91
CA PRO A 27 -2.57 -16.26 -9.13
C PRO A 27 -2.22 -17.15 -7.93
N ASP A 28 -3.09 -18.10 -7.65
CA ASP A 28 -2.82 -19.17 -6.69
C ASP A 28 -1.61 -20.01 -7.15
N MET A 29 -0.66 -20.21 -6.24
CA MET A 29 0.46 -21.10 -6.53
C MET A 29 0.02 -22.56 -6.29
N PRO A 30 0.20 -23.48 -7.27
CA PRO A 30 -0.10 -24.89 -7.07
C PRO A 30 0.84 -25.45 -6.00
N GLY A 31 0.29 -25.78 -4.83
CA GLY A 31 1.06 -26.21 -3.65
C GLY A 31 0.58 -25.59 -2.34
N SER A 32 -0.27 -24.56 -2.39
CA SER A 32 -1.02 -24.07 -1.22
C SER A 32 -1.90 -25.18 -0.67
N VAL A 33 -1.59 -25.66 0.54
CA VAL A 33 -2.36 -26.71 1.20
C VAL A 33 -3.64 -26.06 1.73
N PRO A 34 -4.84 -26.43 1.24
CA PRO A 34 -6.08 -25.69 1.48
C PRO A 34 -6.55 -25.67 2.94
N ASN A 35 -5.85 -26.34 3.86
CA ASN A 35 -6.29 -26.60 5.23
C ASN A 35 -5.25 -26.26 6.31
N LEU A 36 -4.17 -25.54 5.99
CA LEU A 36 -3.27 -25.03 7.03
C LEU A 36 -3.92 -23.81 7.70
N PRO A 37 -3.96 -23.75 9.05
CA PRO A 37 -4.41 -22.55 9.72
C PRO A 37 -3.53 -21.36 9.28
N PRO A 38 -4.11 -20.17 9.12
CA PRO A 38 -3.34 -18.99 8.72
C PRO A 38 -2.16 -18.80 9.68
N VAL A 39 -0.95 -18.91 9.14
CA VAL A 39 0.31 -18.72 9.88
C VAL A 39 0.52 -17.23 10.17
N ALA A 40 -0.09 -16.36 9.37
CA ALA A 40 -0.04 -14.91 9.57
C ALA A 40 -0.94 -14.48 10.74
N PRO A 41 -0.49 -13.51 11.55
CA PRO A 41 -1.37 -12.88 12.54
C PRO A 41 -2.59 -12.24 11.85
N PRO A 42 -3.68 -12.00 12.59
CA PRO A 42 -4.86 -11.34 12.06
C PRO A 42 -4.49 -10.05 11.32
N THR A 43 -5.09 -9.84 10.14
CA THR A 43 -4.88 -8.63 9.37
C THR A 43 -5.45 -7.43 10.12
N GLU A 44 -4.60 -6.45 10.39
CA GLU A 44 -4.97 -5.16 10.98
C GLU A 44 -4.93 -4.04 9.95
N ASP A 45 -5.55 -2.91 10.28
CA ASP A 45 -5.42 -1.70 9.47
C ASP A 45 -3.96 -1.22 9.52
N TYR A 46 -3.29 -1.22 8.37
CA TYR A 46 -1.88 -0.81 8.25
C TYR A 46 -1.68 0.08 7.04
N ALA A 47 -0.80 1.07 7.14
CA ALA A 47 -0.41 1.90 6.01
C ALA A 47 1.06 2.33 6.14
N SER A 48 1.73 2.44 4.99
CA SER A 48 3.09 2.95 4.91
C SER A 48 3.27 3.68 3.58
N CYS A 49 4.37 4.43 3.47
CA CYS A 49 4.69 5.15 2.25
C CYS A 49 6.18 5.06 1.89
N ALA A 50 6.48 5.32 0.62
CA ALA A 50 7.82 5.53 0.11
C ALA A 50 7.83 6.74 -0.83
N VAL A 51 8.92 7.49 -0.80
CA VAL A 51 9.16 8.60 -1.75
C VAL A 51 9.93 8.07 -2.94
N ILE A 52 9.45 8.38 -4.13
CA ILE A 52 9.97 7.85 -5.39
C ILE A 52 10.16 9.00 -6.40
N GLY A 53 11.21 8.88 -7.21
CA GLY A 53 11.47 9.79 -8.34
C GLY A 53 11.92 11.21 -7.95
N THR A 54 12.15 12.01 -8.98
CA THR A 54 12.46 13.44 -8.92
C THR A 54 11.66 14.13 -10.04
N PRO A 55 10.64 14.97 -9.76
CA PRO A 55 10.19 15.45 -8.44
C PRO A 55 9.58 14.34 -7.55
N PRO A 56 9.55 14.54 -6.21
CA PRO A 56 9.12 13.52 -5.27
C PRO A 56 7.65 13.16 -5.45
N THR A 57 7.41 11.88 -5.67
CA THR A 57 6.08 11.25 -5.67
C THR A 57 5.98 10.34 -4.45
N TYR A 58 4.89 10.42 -3.70
CA TYR A 58 4.67 9.56 -2.54
C TYR A 58 3.81 8.38 -2.96
N LEU A 59 4.40 7.18 -2.91
CA LEU A 59 3.66 5.94 -3.05
C LEU A 59 3.17 5.52 -1.67
N ILE A 60 1.86 5.49 -1.46
CA ILE A 60 1.24 5.02 -0.22
C ILE A 60 0.65 3.65 -0.49
N TRP A 61 0.87 2.70 0.42
CA TRP A 61 0.13 1.44 0.42
C TRP A 61 -0.54 1.22 1.76
N ARG A 62 -1.70 0.58 1.73
CA ARG A 62 -2.45 0.22 2.92
C ARG A 62 -3.11 -1.15 2.81
N ILE A 63 -3.37 -1.72 3.97
CA ILE A 63 -4.11 -2.94 4.19
C ILE A 63 -5.30 -2.56 5.05
N CYS A 64 -6.50 -2.96 4.64
CA CYS A 64 -7.72 -2.69 5.37
C CYS A 64 -8.20 -3.99 5.98
N LYS A 65 -8.43 -4.03 7.29
CA LYS A 65 -8.90 -5.26 7.97
C LYS A 65 -10.25 -5.76 7.44
N ARG A 66 -11.06 -4.88 6.85
CA ARG A 66 -12.35 -5.22 6.21
C ARG A 66 -12.16 -5.91 4.86
N LEU A 67 -10.98 -5.81 4.26
CA LEU A 67 -10.60 -6.43 3.00
C LEU A 67 -9.21 -7.06 3.15
N PRO A 68 -9.08 -8.11 3.97
CA PRO A 68 -7.78 -8.62 4.42
C PRO A 68 -6.95 -9.25 3.29
N HIS A 69 -7.58 -9.57 2.18
CA HIS A 69 -6.98 -10.14 0.98
C HIS A 69 -6.49 -9.08 -0.01
N ALA A 70 -6.57 -7.79 0.33
CA ALA A 70 -6.23 -6.73 -0.61
C ALA A 70 -5.18 -5.76 -0.06
N MET A 71 -4.23 -5.41 -0.93
CA MET A 71 -3.36 -4.26 -0.75
C MET A 71 -3.79 -3.14 -1.68
N GLU A 72 -4.03 -1.97 -1.11
CA GLU A 72 -4.43 -0.76 -1.84
C GLU A 72 -3.25 0.20 -1.93
N ILE A 73 -2.94 0.64 -3.15
CA ILE A 73 -1.78 1.46 -3.47
C ILE A 73 -2.26 2.74 -4.14
N LEU A 74 -1.77 3.88 -3.65
CA LEU A 74 -2.12 5.22 -4.10
C LEU A 74 -0.85 6.00 -4.41
N GLU A 75 -0.93 6.81 -5.44
CA GLU A 75 0.14 7.72 -5.83
C GLU A 75 -0.26 9.16 -5.50
N LEU A 76 0.55 9.84 -4.68
CA LEU A 76 0.38 11.27 -4.39
C LEU A 76 1.52 12.07 -4.99
N ARG A 77 1.16 13.21 -5.57
CA ARG A 77 2.12 14.21 -6.07
C ARG A 77 1.76 15.55 -5.48
N ALA A 78 2.76 16.35 -5.12
CA ALA A 78 2.53 17.68 -4.56
C ALA A 78 1.72 18.61 -5.50
N GLU A 79 1.81 18.35 -6.80
CA GLU A 79 1.18 19.14 -7.86
C GLU A 79 -0.25 18.70 -8.21
N LYS A 80 -0.69 17.54 -7.70
CA LYS A 80 -1.96 16.93 -8.08
C LYS A 80 -2.89 16.84 -6.87
N GLU A 81 -4.11 17.31 -7.04
CA GLU A 81 -5.18 17.08 -6.07
C GLU A 81 -5.47 15.58 -5.91
N ILE A 82 -6.20 15.25 -4.83
CA ILE A 82 -6.58 13.90 -4.34
C ILE A 82 -6.55 12.83 -5.46
N PRO A 83 -5.87 11.69 -5.25
CA PRO A 83 -5.73 10.66 -6.28
C PRO A 83 -7.11 10.14 -6.70
N ILE A 84 -7.40 10.26 -8.00
CA ILE A 84 -8.65 9.78 -8.61
C ILE A 84 -8.60 8.27 -8.86
N PHE A 85 -7.41 7.72 -9.07
CA PHE A 85 -7.20 6.30 -9.35
C PHE A 85 -6.22 5.69 -8.36
N GLY A 86 -6.46 4.44 -7.99
CA GLY A 86 -5.58 3.62 -7.15
C GLY A 86 -5.45 2.22 -7.73
N LEU A 87 -4.38 1.51 -7.34
CA LEU A 87 -4.18 0.10 -7.66
C LEU A 87 -4.60 -0.74 -6.46
N ARG A 88 -5.39 -1.78 -6.67
CA ARG A 88 -5.75 -2.76 -5.65
C ARG A 88 -5.27 -4.14 -6.10
N ILE A 89 -4.38 -4.73 -5.33
CA ILE A 89 -3.86 -6.08 -5.58
C ILE A 89 -4.62 -7.05 -4.67
N ILE A 90 -5.24 -8.07 -5.26
CA ILE A 90 -6.00 -9.12 -4.59
C ILE A 90 -5.15 -10.38 -4.45
N PHE A 91 -5.00 -10.86 -3.22
CA PHE A 91 -4.24 -12.04 -2.84
C PHE A 91 -5.19 -13.19 -2.52
N PRO A 92 -4.77 -14.43 -2.76
CA PRO A 92 -5.58 -15.59 -2.38
C PRO A 92 -5.66 -15.80 -0.87
N HIS A 93 -4.68 -15.30 -0.13
CA HIS A 93 -4.60 -15.41 1.33
C HIS A 93 -4.63 -14.02 1.98
N ALA A 94 -5.03 -13.98 3.24
CA ALA A 94 -5.06 -12.74 4.00
C ALA A 94 -3.62 -12.21 4.19
N LEU A 95 -3.45 -10.91 4.03
CA LEU A 95 -2.15 -10.24 4.18
C LEU A 95 -1.76 -10.10 5.64
N SER A 96 -0.48 -10.27 5.91
CA SER A 96 0.12 -9.91 7.19
C SER A 96 0.14 -8.39 7.39
N PRO A 97 -0.05 -7.86 8.61
CA PRO A 97 0.17 -6.44 8.91
C PRO A 97 1.63 -6.01 8.68
N PHE A 98 2.55 -6.96 8.54
CA PHE A 98 3.95 -6.73 8.20
C PHE A 98 4.21 -6.70 6.69
N ALA A 99 3.19 -6.83 5.85
CA ALA A 99 3.38 -6.77 4.41
C ALA A 99 3.81 -5.36 3.97
N TYR A 100 4.86 -5.28 3.15
CA TYR A 100 5.46 -4.01 2.75
C TYR A 100 5.96 -4.03 1.32
N ILE A 101 5.98 -2.83 0.73
CA ILE A 101 6.54 -2.58 -0.59
C ILE A 101 7.92 -1.95 -0.40
N CYS A 102 8.92 -2.44 -1.13
CA CYS A 102 10.21 -1.76 -1.23
C CYS A 102 10.67 -1.65 -2.68
N LYS A 103 11.55 -0.68 -2.93
CA LYS A 103 12.18 -0.52 -4.23
C LYS A 103 13.13 -1.68 -4.48
N ASN A 104 13.05 -2.29 -5.65
CA ASN A 104 14.06 -3.24 -6.10
C ASN A 104 15.30 -2.47 -6.55
N GLU A 105 16.40 -2.61 -5.80
CA GLU A 105 17.67 -1.97 -6.13
C GLU A 105 18.43 -2.66 -7.28
N LYS A 106 18.00 -3.86 -7.68
CA LYS A 106 18.57 -4.53 -8.85
C LYS A 106 18.13 -3.77 -10.09
N ASN A 107 19.09 -3.32 -10.90
CA ASN A 107 18.83 -2.69 -12.19
C ASN A 107 18.00 -3.62 -13.09
N CYS A 108 16.69 -3.44 -13.10
CA CYS A 108 15.81 -4.06 -14.07
C CYS A 108 15.93 -3.28 -15.39
N ALA A 109 16.14 -4.00 -16.50
CA ALA A 109 16.26 -3.41 -17.83
C ALA A 109 15.05 -2.56 -18.26
N HIS A 110 13.90 -2.71 -17.59
CA HIS A 110 12.63 -2.07 -17.91
C HIS A 110 12.21 -0.93 -16.95
N GLY A 111 13.11 -0.45 -16.09
CA GLY A 111 12.86 0.70 -15.22
C GLY A 111 12.77 0.35 -13.73
N THR A 112 12.11 1.20 -12.94
CA THR A 112 12.02 1.04 -11.49
C THR A 112 11.02 -0.07 -11.14
N ALA A 113 11.52 -1.18 -10.59
CA ALA A 113 10.70 -2.26 -10.08
C ALA A 113 10.52 -2.13 -8.56
N TYR A 114 9.38 -2.60 -8.06
CA TYR A 114 9.10 -2.71 -6.63
C TYR A 114 8.85 -4.17 -6.28
N LEU A 115 9.28 -4.56 -5.08
CA LEU A 115 9.02 -5.86 -4.50
C LEU A 115 7.96 -5.71 -3.42
N LEU A 116 6.99 -6.62 -3.43
CA LEU A 116 6.02 -6.75 -2.37
C LEU A 116 6.33 -8.01 -1.57
N TYR A 117 6.53 -7.83 -0.28
CA TYR A 117 6.62 -8.90 0.70
C TYR A 117 5.26 -8.99 1.38
N ALA A 118 4.53 -10.07 1.14
CA ALA A 118 3.12 -10.26 1.51
C ALA A 118 2.91 -11.53 2.33
#